data_AF-A0A6V8E499-F1
#
_entry.id   AF-A0A6V8E499-F1
#
_cell.length_a   1.000
_cell.length_b   1.000
_cell.length_c   1.000
_cell.angle_alpha   90.00
_cell.angle_beta   90.00
_cell.angle_gamma   90.00
#
_symmetry.space_group_name_H-M   'P 1'
#
loop_
_entity.id
_entity.type
_entity.pdbx_description
1 polymer ?
#
loop_
_entity_poly.entity_id
_entity_poly.type
_entity_poly.pdbx_seq_one_letter_code
_entity_poly.pdbx_strand_id
1 'polypeptide(L)'
;MSLSGNEQNLQAANIGKKYGLGAGQILNMLPNQAKSSASQSSEIVNNNQSIVDTNIPVQNRHRFEYDPSPDASERRQQVSQAINCPSCGAALGIPAIRPIKVTCPQCLEEHTFLS
;
A
#
# COMPACT_ATOMS: atom_id res chain seq x y z
N MET A 1 17.66 1.48 23.43
CA MET A 1 17.25 2.13 22.17
C MET A 1 15.73 2.19 22.14
N SER A 2 15.13 3.37 22.25
CA SER A 2 13.67 3.53 22.24
C SER A 2 13.17 3.52 20.80
N LEU A 3 12.43 2.47 20.42
CA LEU A 3 11.77 2.38 19.11
C LEU A 3 10.78 3.55 18.99
N SER A 4 10.79 4.23 17.85
CA SER A 4 9.84 5.32 17.56
C SER A 4 8.39 4.80 17.69
N GLY A 5 7.46 5.63 18.18
CA GLY A 5 6.06 5.22 18.39
C GLY A 5 5.39 4.62 17.14
N ASN A 6 5.81 5.05 15.94
CA ASN A 6 5.34 4.46 14.68
C ASN A 6 5.83 3.03 14.46
N GLU A 7 7.05 2.73 14.88
CA GLU A 7 7.65 1.39 14.75
C GLU A 7 7.00 0.40 15.72
N GLN A 8 6.70 0.84 16.94
CA GLN A 8 5.96 0.03 17.92
C GLN A 8 4.57 -0.34 17.43
N ASN A 9 3.85 0.60 16.83
CA ASN A 9 2.53 0.34 16.26
C ASN A 9 2.57 -0.65 15.09
N LEU A 10 3.59 -0.54 14.22
CA LEU A 10 3.76 -1.46 13.09
C LEU A 10 4.06 -2.89 13.56
N GLN A 11 4.90 -3.03 14.58
CA GLN A 11 5.21 -4.33 15.19
C GLN A 11 3.95 -4.96 15.82
N ALA A 12 3.17 -4.17 16.56
CA ALA A 12 1.94 -4.64 17.17
C ALA A 12 0.87 -5.06 16.16
N ALA A 13 0.76 -4.33 15.03
CA ALA A 13 -0.13 -4.70 13.94
C ALA A 13 0.28 -6.04 13.29
N ASN A 14 1.58 -6.28 13.11
CA ASN A 14 2.08 -7.54 12.58
C ASN A 14 1.85 -8.72 13.51
N ILE A 15 2.03 -8.52 14.83
CA ILE A 15 1.73 -9.55 15.83
C ILE A 15 0.22 -9.81 15.87
N GLY A 16 -0.61 -8.76 15.84
CA GLY A 16 -2.07 -8.85 15.86
C GLY A 16 -2.63 -9.73 14.76
N LYS A 17 -2.10 -9.58 13.54
CA LYS A 17 -2.48 -10.43 12.39
C LYS A 17 -2.21 -11.92 12.62
N LYS A 18 -1.16 -12.28 13.38
CA LYS A 18 -0.84 -13.69 13.65
C LYS A 18 -1.78 -14.35 14.66
N TYR A 19 -2.43 -13.55 15.49
CA TYR A 19 -3.25 -14.03 16.61
C TYR A 19 -4.71 -13.54 16.58
N GLY A 20 -5.13 -12.85 15.52
CA GLY A 20 -6.49 -12.30 15.36
C GLY A 20 -6.83 -11.15 16.33
N LEU A 21 -5.81 -10.45 16.84
CA LEU A 21 -5.94 -9.38 17.84
C LEU A 21 -5.69 -8.01 17.21
N GLY A 22 -6.37 -6.97 17.70
CA GLY A 22 -6.12 -5.59 17.27
C GLY A 22 -4.81 -5.03 17.82
N ALA A 23 -4.15 -4.12 17.10
CA ALA A 23 -2.88 -3.52 17.51
C ALA A 23 -2.96 -2.84 18.90
N GLY A 24 -4.07 -2.16 19.21
CA GLY A 24 -4.29 -1.56 20.53
C GLY A 24 -4.44 -2.59 21.66
N GLN A 25 -4.97 -3.77 21.36
CA GLN A 25 -5.09 -4.87 22.32
C GLN A 25 -3.72 -5.50 22.61
N ILE A 26 -2.83 -5.54 21.61
CA ILE A 26 -1.45 -6.02 21.74
C ILE A 26 -0.58 -5.02 22.51
N LEU A 27 -0.73 -3.72 22.24
CA LEU A 27 -0.03 -2.66 22.98
C LEU A 27 -0.36 -2.72 24.47
N ASN A 28 -1.62 -3.00 24.82
CA ASN A 28 -2.06 -3.10 26.22
C ASN A 28 -1.53 -4.35 26.95
N MET A 29 -1.11 -5.39 26.22
CA MET A 29 -0.50 -6.60 26.81
C MET A 29 1.03 -6.47 26.96
N LEU A 30 1.65 -5.45 26.37
CA LEU A 30 3.08 -5.26 26.46
C LEU A 30 3.46 -4.68 27.83
N PRO A 31 4.30 -5.35 28.63
CA PRO A 31 4.64 -4.87 29.96
C PRO A 31 5.47 -3.59 29.85
N ASN A 32 4.85 -2.51 30.34
CA ASN A 32 5.48 -1.27 30.76
C ASN A 32 5.89 -0.28 29.65
N GLN A 33 4.94 0.52 29.17
CA GLN A 33 5.17 1.97 29.05
C GLN A 33 3.95 2.72 29.57
N ALA A 34 4.23 3.74 30.37
CA ALA A 34 3.31 4.43 31.25
C ALA A 34 2.07 4.99 30.55
N LYS A 35 0.95 4.85 31.26
CA LYS A 35 -0.34 5.51 31.02
C LYS A 35 -0.15 7.02 30.88
N SER A 36 -0.67 7.59 29.80
CA SER A 36 -1.39 8.86 29.86
C SER A 36 -2.88 8.55 29.89
N SER A 37 -3.42 8.38 31.11
CA SER A 37 -4.86 8.49 31.46
C SER A 37 -5.35 9.94 31.19
N ALA A 38 -6.61 10.30 30.91
CA ALA A 38 -7.94 9.67 30.92
C ALA A 38 -8.82 10.49 29.93
N SER A 39 -9.95 9.96 29.41
CA SER A 39 -11.27 10.17 30.03
C SER A 39 -12.23 9.02 29.73
N GLN A 40 -12.91 8.57 30.79
CA GLN A 40 -14.09 7.70 30.74
C GLN A 40 -15.37 8.53 30.72
N SER A 41 -16.40 7.96 30.08
CA SER A 41 -17.83 8.06 30.35
C SER A 41 -18.48 9.45 30.42
N SER A 42 -19.42 9.72 29.51
CA SER A 42 -20.84 9.99 29.79
C SER A 42 -21.50 10.62 28.56
N GLU A 43 -22.73 10.23 28.29
CA GLU A 43 -23.52 10.54 27.12
C GLU A 43 -23.85 12.04 27.01
N ILE A 44 -23.29 12.75 26.02
CA ILE A 44 -23.91 13.92 25.38
C ILE A 44 -23.57 13.85 23.88
N VAL A 45 -24.62 13.79 23.06
CA VAL A 45 -24.59 14.11 21.63
C VAL A 45 -24.04 15.52 21.46
N ASN A 46 -22.79 15.70 21.03
CA ASN A 46 -22.40 16.86 20.22
C ASN A 46 -21.04 16.69 19.50
N ASN A 47 -21.12 16.50 18.19
CA ASN A 47 -20.36 17.22 17.16
C ASN A 47 -18.92 17.64 17.49
N ASN A 48 -18.01 16.67 17.49
CA ASN A 48 -16.80 16.80 16.67
C ASN A 48 -16.41 15.41 16.22
N GLN A 49 -17.30 14.84 15.41
CA GLN A 49 -16.91 13.79 14.50
C GLN A 49 -15.73 14.37 13.72
N SER A 50 -14.51 13.95 14.04
CA SER A 50 -13.57 13.74 12.94
C SER A 50 -14.23 12.63 12.14
N ILE A 51 -15.11 13.04 11.23
CA ILE A 51 -15.51 12.25 10.08
C ILE A 51 -14.18 11.96 9.41
N VAL A 52 -13.50 10.90 9.87
CA VAL A 52 -12.63 10.15 9.00
C VAL A 52 -13.60 9.65 7.97
N ASP A 53 -13.65 10.42 6.88
CA ASP A 53 -14.45 10.11 5.73
C ASP A 53 -13.92 8.76 5.25
N THR A 54 -14.55 7.68 5.73
CA THR A 54 -14.30 6.31 5.27
C THR A 54 -14.69 6.18 3.80
N ASN A 55 -15.25 7.23 3.21
CA ASN A 55 -15.23 7.53 1.79
C ASN A 55 -13.84 8.01 1.35
N ILE A 56 -12.78 7.26 1.68
CA ILE A 56 -11.72 7.11 0.68
C ILE A 56 -12.47 6.47 -0.48
N PRO A 57 -12.70 7.16 -1.62
CA PRO A 57 -13.22 6.46 -2.77
C PRO A 57 -12.26 5.32 -2.96
N VAL A 58 -12.77 4.10 -2.85
CA VAL A 58 -12.05 2.88 -3.16
C VAL A 58 -11.76 3.01 -4.65
N GLN A 59 -10.71 3.78 -4.99
CA GLN A 59 -10.11 3.92 -6.30
C GLN A 59 -9.34 2.61 -6.57
N ASN A 60 -10.01 1.48 -6.32
CA ASN A 60 -9.49 0.13 -6.42
C ASN A 60 -9.89 -0.49 -7.77
N ARG A 61 -10.24 0.36 -8.74
CA ARG A 61 -10.65 -0.07 -10.09
C ARG A 61 -9.54 0.08 -11.13
N HIS A 62 -8.39 0.64 -10.75
CA HIS A 62 -7.23 0.82 -11.65
C HIS A 62 -5.92 0.33 -11.05
N ARG A 63 -5.94 -0.32 -9.88
CA ARG A 63 -4.75 -0.99 -9.35
C ARG A 63 -4.68 -2.36 -9.97
N PHE A 64 -3.60 -2.61 -10.71
CA PHE A 64 -3.22 -3.95 -11.11
C PHE A 64 -3.12 -4.82 -9.86
N GLU A 65 -3.71 -6.02 -9.93
CA GLU A 65 -3.63 -6.99 -8.85
C GLU A 65 -2.17 -7.35 -8.61
N TYR A 66 -1.72 -7.17 -7.36
CA TYR A 66 -0.35 -7.49 -6.99
C TYR A 66 -0.19 -9.01 -6.92
N ASP A 67 0.47 -9.60 -7.91
CA ASP A 67 0.87 -11.00 -7.85
C ASP A 67 2.16 -11.16 -7.02
N PRO A 68 2.15 -11.86 -5.88
CA PRO A 68 3.34 -12.15 -5.07
C PRO A 68 4.13 -13.38 -5.55
N SER A 69 3.74 -14.03 -6.64
CA SER A 69 4.41 -15.21 -7.17
C SER A 69 5.90 -14.95 -7.48
N PRO A 70 6.78 -15.96 -7.34
CA PRO A 70 8.20 -15.82 -7.69
C PRO A 70 8.38 -15.47 -9.17
N ASP A 71 7.52 -16.00 -10.05
CA ASP A 71 7.50 -15.68 -11.48
C ASP A 71 7.18 -14.19 -11.74
N ALA A 72 6.18 -13.64 -11.06
CA ALA A 72 5.89 -12.20 -11.14
C ALA A 72 7.04 -11.34 -10.60
N SER A 73 7.74 -11.82 -9.57
CA SER A 73 8.94 -11.16 -9.06
C SER A 73 10.06 -11.14 -10.09
N GLU A 74 10.31 -12.24 -10.80
CA GLU A 74 11.33 -12.33 -11.86
C GLU A 74 11.01 -11.41 -13.03
N ARG A 75 9.74 -11.39 -13.48
CA ARG A 75 9.27 -10.44 -14.51
C ARG A 75 9.45 -8.97 -14.09
N ARG A 76 9.22 -8.65 -12.82
CA ARG A 76 9.45 -7.29 -12.28
C ARG A 76 10.93 -6.92 -12.26
N GLN A 77 11.82 -7.87 -12.02
CA GLN A 77 13.28 -7.64 -12.04
C GLN A 77 13.79 -7.32 -13.45
N GLN A 78 13.13 -7.84 -14.48
CA GLN A 78 13.45 -7.56 -15.89
C GLN A 78 12.96 -6.17 -16.35
N VAL A 79 12.11 -5.50 -15.58
CA VAL A 79 11.62 -4.15 -15.85
C VAL A 79 12.52 -3.13 -15.17
N SER A 80 13.28 -2.38 -15.96
CA SER A 80 14.18 -1.34 -15.46
C SER A 80 13.63 0.08 -15.61
N GLN A 81 12.65 0.29 -16.50
CA GLN A 81 12.08 1.61 -16.78
C GLN A 81 10.55 1.53 -16.91
N ALA A 82 9.88 2.60 -16.50
CA ALA A 82 8.44 2.80 -16.74
C ALA A 82 8.27 3.89 -17.79
N ILE A 83 7.53 3.61 -18.85
CA ILE A 83 7.15 4.59 -19.87
C ILE A 83 5.63 4.66 -19.99
N ASN A 84 5.11 5.75 -20.52
CA ASN A 84 3.70 5.83 -20.88
C ASN A 84 3.51 5.42 -22.34
N CYS A 85 2.46 4.64 -22.62
CA CYS A 85 2.02 4.40 -23.99
C CYS A 85 1.65 5.74 -24.65
N PRO A 86 2.16 6.06 -25.85
CA PRO A 86 1.85 7.34 -26.51
C PRO A 86 0.40 7.42 -27.02
N SER A 87 -0.26 6.27 -27.27
CA SER A 87 -1.67 6.24 -27.71
C SER A 87 -2.65 6.45 -26.56
N CYS A 88 -2.47 5.76 -25.42
CA CYS A 88 -3.46 5.72 -24.33
C CYS A 88 -2.95 6.20 -22.96
N GLY A 89 -1.67 6.52 -22.82
CA GLY A 89 -1.09 7.00 -21.56
C GLY A 89 -0.85 5.93 -20.49
N ALA A 90 -1.20 4.66 -20.76
CA ALA A 90 -1.01 3.56 -19.82
C ALA A 90 0.48 3.36 -19.46
N ALA A 91 0.78 3.10 -18.18
CA ALA A 91 2.14 2.83 -17.71
C ALA A 91 2.60 1.43 -18.13
N LEU A 92 3.72 1.36 -18.85
CA LEU A 92 4.35 0.14 -19.35
C LEU A 92 5.73 -0.01 -18.72
N GLY A 93 5.95 -1.15 -18.06
CA GLY A 93 7.27 -1.56 -17.61
C GLY A 93 8.05 -2.18 -18.76
N ILE A 94 9.19 -1.59 -19.12
CA ILE A 94 10.01 -2.05 -20.25
C ILE A 94 11.50 -2.20 -19.84
N PRO A 95 12.23 -3.14 -20.45
CA PRO A 95 13.66 -3.28 -20.23
C PRO A 95 14.44 -2.09 -20.84
N ALA A 96 15.61 -1.78 -20.28
CA ALA A 96 16.44 -0.63 -20.69
C ALA A 96 17.22 -0.88 -21.99
N ILE A 97 17.23 -2.11 -22.49
CA ILE A 97 17.81 -2.40 -23.80
C ILE A 97 16.87 -1.90 -24.90
N ARG A 98 17.42 -1.14 -25.84
CA ARG A 98 16.76 -0.69 -27.09
C ARG A 98 17.51 -1.34 -28.26
N PRO A 99 16.92 -1.56 -29.45
CA PRO A 99 15.52 -1.33 -29.85
C PRO A 99 14.56 -2.36 -29.25
N ILE A 100 13.35 -1.95 -28.87
CA ILE A 100 12.27 -2.87 -28.45
C ILE A 100 10.97 -2.58 -29.18
N LYS A 101 10.24 -3.66 -29.49
CA LYS A 101 8.84 -3.59 -29.92
C LYS A 101 7.97 -3.99 -28.74
N VAL A 102 7.03 -3.11 -28.36
CA VAL A 102 6.14 -3.34 -27.21
C VAL A 102 4.70 -3.13 -27.68
N THR A 103 3.85 -4.10 -27.38
CA THR A 103 2.40 -4.00 -27.58
C THR A 103 1.75 -3.58 -26.28
N CYS A 104 0.96 -2.50 -26.31
CA CYS A 104 0.26 -2.03 -25.13
C CYS A 104 -0.91 -2.98 -24.77
N PRO A 105 -1.01 -3.50 -23.53
CA PRO A 105 -2.13 -4.38 -23.13
C PRO A 105 -3.46 -3.65 -22.96
N GLN A 106 -3.49 -2.31 -23.01
CA GLN A 106 -4.72 -1.51 -22.86
C GLN A 106 -5.35 -1.13 -24.21
N CYS A 107 -4.55 -0.71 -25.19
CA CYS A 107 -5.05 -0.27 -26.51
C CYS A 107 -4.61 -1.17 -27.67
N LEU A 108 -3.83 -2.23 -27.39
CA LEU A 108 -3.31 -3.19 -28.38
C LEU A 108 -2.41 -2.59 -29.45
N GLU A 109 -1.98 -1.34 -29.27
CA GLU A 109 -1.14 -0.67 -30.24
C GLU A 109 0.34 -1.02 -30.06
N GLU A 110 1.02 -1.26 -31.17
CA GLU A 110 2.43 -1.61 -31.23
C GLU A 110 3.27 -0.34 -31.36
N HIS A 111 4.22 -0.17 -30.43
CA HIS A 111 5.16 0.93 -30.43
C HIS A 111 6.60 0.41 -30.43
N THR A 112 7.47 1.06 -31.19
CA THR A 112 8.90 0.74 -31.23
C THR A 112 9.69 1.84 -30.54
N PHE A 113 10.46 1.48 -29.52
CA PHE A 113 11.30 2.42 -28.79
C PHE A 113 12.76 2.20 -29.15
N LEU A 114 13.40 3.26 -29.68
CA LEU A 114 14.73 3.21 -30.28
C LEU A 114 15.84 3.81 -29.41
N SER A 115 15.51 4.68 -28.44
CA SER A 115 16.48 5.42 -27.61
C SER A 115 15.96 5.66 -26.21
#